data_AF-A0A0I9SPU1-F1
#
_entry.id   AF-A0A0I9SPU1-F1
#
_cell.length_a   1.000
_cell.length_b   1.000
_cell.length_c   1.000
_cell.angle_alpha   90.00
_cell.angle_beta   90.00
_cell.angle_gamma   90.00
#
_symmetry.space_group_name_H-M   'P 1'
#
loop_
_entity.id
_entity.type
_entity.pdbx_description
1 polymer ?
#
loop_
_entity_poly.entity_id
_entity_poly.type
_entity_poly.pdbx_seq_one_letter_code
_entity_poly.pdbx_strand_id
1 'polypeptide(L)' 'MVAALRTGPVSTITAAKDLDIVHPPSTVRRLRRDGWGIVTEWTYIPTEPGRKPHRVGLYVLVAEAA' A
#
# COMPACT_ATOMS: atom_id res chain seq x y z
N MET A 1 5.81 5.37 3.23
CA MET A 1 5.15 4.87 2.00
C MET A 1 6.12 4.73 0.83
N VAL A 2 6.62 5.83 0.22
CA VAL A 2 7.49 5.75 -0.98
C VAL A 2 8.73 4.88 -0.78
N ALA A 3 9.46 5.07 0.33
CA ALA A 3 10.64 4.25 0.62
C ALA A 3 10.31 2.74 0.69
N ALA A 4 9.19 2.37 1.30
CA ALA A 4 8.73 0.98 1.36
C ALA A 4 8.30 0.47 -0.03
N LEU A 5 7.63 1.30 -0.82
CA LEU A 5 7.22 0.96 -2.19
C LEU A 5 8.39 0.71 -3.14
N ARG A 6 9.54 1.36 -2.92
CA ARG A 6 10.79 1.08 -3.64
C ARG A 6 11.38 -0.28 -3.31
N THR A 7 11.08 -0.82 -2.12
CA THR A 7 11.52 -2.17 -1.72
C THR A 7 10.57 -3.28 -2.13
N GLY A 8 9.34 -2.94 -2.52
CA GLY A 8 8.35 -3.89 -3.02
C GLY A 8 6.91 -3.45 -2.76
N PRO A 9 5.92 -4.28 -3.13
CA PRO A 9 4.52 -4.00 -2.89
C PRO A 9 4.18 -3.83 -1.41
N VAL A 10 3.30 -2.88 -1.08
CA VAL A 10 2.88 -2.60 0.30
C VAL A 10 1.38 -2.80 0.43
N SER A 11 0.95 -3.71 1.31
CA SER A 11 -0.47 -3.91 1.57
C SER A 11 -1.06 -2.74 2.39
N THR A 12 -2.37 -2.50 2.30
CA THR A 12 -3.06 -1.53 3.16
C THR A 12 -2.87 -1.84 4.64
N ILE A 13 -2.79 -3.13 5.01
CA ILE A 13 -2.54 -3.56 6.40
C ILE A 13 -1.12 -3.17 6.82
N THR A 14 -0.10 -3.54 6.04
CA THR A 14 1.31 -3.19 6.28
C THR A 14 1.50 -1.68 6.37
N ALA A 15 0.85 -0.91 5.48
CA ALA A 15 0.92 0.53 5.52
C ALA A 15 0.33 1.13 6.81
N ALA A 16 -0.77 0.57 7.31
CA ALA A 16 -1.40 1.05 8.55
C ALA A 16 -0.63 0.61 9.80
N LYS A 17 -0.18 -0.66 9.86
CA LYS A 17 0.47 -1.23 11.05
C LYS A 17 1.95 -0.90 11.15
N ASP A 18 2.69 -1.09 10.06
CA ASP A 18 4.17 -1.09 10.11
C ASP A 18 4.75 0.27 9.73
N LEU A 19 4.05 1.02 8.86
CA LEU A 19 4.46 2.36 8.44
C LEU A 19 3.76 3.48 9.22
N ASP A 20 2.88 3.12 10.17
CA ASP A 20 2.08 4.04 11.00
C ASP A 20 1.31 5.09 10.17
N ILE A 21 0.77 4.68 9.02
CA ILE A 21 -0.02 5.56 8.16
C ILE A 21 -1.49 5.42 8.51
N VAL A 22 -2.05 6.44 9.16
CA VAL A 22 -3.46 6.48 9.60
C VAL A 22 -4.45 6.18 8.47
N HIS A 23 -4.23 6.73 7.27
CA HIS A 23 -5.11 6.50 6.12
C HIS A 23 -4.32 6.21 4.84
N PRO A 24 -3.88 4.95 4.61
CA PRO A 24 -3.07 4.58 3.46
C PRO A 24 -3.68 4.97 2.09
N PRO A 25 -5.02 4.83 1.86
CA PRO A 25 -5.62 5.25 0.60
C PRO A 25 -5.46 6.75 0.30
N SER A 26 -5.58 7.62 1.31
CA SER A 26 -5.38 9.07 1.12
C SER A 26 -3.93 9.39 0.80
N THR A 27 -2.99 8.72 1.47
CA THR A 27 -1.56 8.86 1.18
C THR A 27 -1.23 8.46 -0.24
N VAL A 28 -1.74 7.30 -0.72
CA VAL A 28 -1.53 6.85 -2.10
C VAL A 28 -2.21 7.79 -3.11
N ARG A 29 -3.43 8.25 -2.83
CA ARG A 29 -4.12 9.24 -3.68
C ARG A 29 -3.31 10.53 -3.82
N ARG A 30 -2.73 11.02 -2.71
CA ARG A 30 -1.84 12.18 -2.72
C ARG A 30 -0.60 11.93 -3.57
N LEU A 31 0.09 10.81 -3.35
CA LEU A 31 1.30 10.47 -4.11
C LEU A 31 1.03 10.37 -5.61
N ARG A 32 -0.09 9.76 -6.02
CA ARG A 32 -0.49 9.72 -7.45
C ARG A 32 -0.65 11.11 -8.06
N ARG A 33 -1.28 12.02 -7.31
CA ARG A 33 -1.41 13.43 -7.73
C ARG A 33 -0.05 14.12 -7.82
N ASP A 34 0.87 13.77 -6.93
CA ASP A 34 2.24 14.27 -6.92
C ASP A 34 3.12 13.59 -8.01
N GLY A 35 2.53 12.81 -8.93
CA GLY A 35 3.22 12.23 -10.09
C GLY A 35 3.69 10.78 -9.94
N TRP A 36 3.49 10.16 -8.78
CA TRP A 36 3.94 8.78 -8.55
C TRP A 36 3.04 7.76 -9.26
N GLY A 37 3.64 6.89 -10.08
CA GLY A 37 2.96 5.76 -10.69
C GLY A 37 2.74 4.64 -9.67
N ILE A 38 1.60 4.62 -8.99
CA ILE A 38 1.24 3.58 -8.03
C ILE A 38 -0.06 2.92 -8.46
N VAL A 39 -0.07 1.62 -8.72
CA VAL A 39 -1.31 0.85 -8.97
C VAL A 39 -1.80 0.19 -7.69
N THR A 40 -3.09 -0.13 -7.63
CA THR A 40 -3.68 -0.91 -6.54
C THR A 40 -4.17 -2.23 -7.10
N GLU A 41 -3.50 -3.30 -6.69
CA GLU A 41 -3.97 -4.67 -6.89
C GLU A 41 -4.76 -5.14 -5.67
N TRP A 42 -5.45 -6.27 -5.81
CA TRP A 42 -6.21 -6.88 -4.73
C TRP A 42 -5.61 -8.23 -4.36
N THR A 43 -5.40 -8.45 -3.08
CA THR A 43 -4.91 -9.73 -2.55
C THR A 43 -5.72 -10.16 -1.33
N TYR A 44 -5.62 -11.43 -0.94
CA TYR A 44 -6.30 -11.97 0.24
C TYR A 44 -5.26 -12.27 1.31
N ILE A 45 -5.23 -11.47 2.37
CA ILE A 45 -4.27 -11.60 3.47
C ILE A 45 -5.05 -11.55 4.79
N PRO A 46 -4.70 -12.38 5.79
CA PRO A 46 -5.27 -12.25 7.12
C PRO A 46 -4.68 -11.02 7.84
N THR A 47 -5.49 -10.28 8.60
CA THR A 47 -5.01 -9.13 9.40
C THR A 47 -4.03 -9.53 10.50
N GLU A 48 -4.17 -10.76 11.00
CA GLU A 48 -3.37 -11.37 12.06
C GLU A 48 -3.33 -12.90 11.86
N PRO A 49 -2.31 -13.59 12.38
CA PRO A 49 -2.27 -15.06 12.36
C PRO A 49 -3.57 -15.67 12.91
N GLY A 50 -4.12 -16.64 12.19
CA GLY A 50 -5.36 -17.33 12.58
C GLY A 50 -6.68 -16.61 12.22
N ARG A 51 -6.63 -15.37 11.71
CA ARG A 51 -7.83 -14.71 11.15
C ARG A 51 -8.11 -15.20 9.72
N LYS A 52 -9.38 -15.17 9.32
CA LYS A 52 -9.77 -15.46 7.94
C LYS A 52 -9.17 -14.41 6.99
N PRO A 53 -8.52 -14.81 5.89
CA PRO A 53 -8.07 -13.87 4.87
C PRO A 53 -9.25 -13.08 4.29
N HIS A 54 -9.04 -11.79 4.05
CA HIS A 54 -10.00 -10.94 3.37
C HIS A 54 -9.29 -10.08 2.34
N ARG A 55 -10.08 -9.51 1.44
CA ARG A 55 -9.55 -8.72 0.33
C ARG A 55 -8.96 -7.41 0.87
N VAL A 56 -7.69 -7.18 0.55
CA VAL A 56 -6.93 -5.99 0.94
C VAL A 56 -6.25 -5.38 -0.28
N GLY A 57 -6.07 -4.06 -0.26
CA GLY A 57 -5.34 -3.37 -1.31
C GLY A 57 -3.84 -3.67 -1.21
N LEU A 58 -3.22 -3.93 -2.35
CA LEU A 58 -1.77 -4.06 -2.50
C LEU A 58 -1.29 -2.92 -3.40
N TYR A 59 -0.52 -1.99 -2.83
CA TYR A 59 0.03 -0.86 -3.58
C TYR A 59 1.34 -1.28 -4.22
N VAL A 60 1.45 -1.09 -5.55
CA VAL A 60 2.63 -1.46 -6.33
C VAL A 60 3.17 -0.22 -7.02
N LEU A 61 4.46 0.04 -6.87
CA LEU A 61 5.15 1.12 -7.59
C LEU A 61 5.46 0.66 -9.01
N VAL A 62 5.02 1.43 -9.99
CA VAL A 62 5.23 1.16 -11.42
C VAL A 62 5.99 2.29 -12.13
N ALA A 63 6.05 3.49 -11.53
CA ALA A 63 6.89 4.59 -12.00
C ALA A 63 7.22 5.54 -10.84
N GLU A 64 8.45 6.06 -10.81
CA GLU A 64 8.84 7.13 -9.88
C GLU A 64 8.30 8.49 -10.35
N ALA A 65 8.09 9.41 -9.41
CA ALA A 65 7.83 10.80 -9.76
C ALA A 65 9.13 11.46 -10.29
N ALA A 66 8.99 12.36 -11.26
CA ALA A 66 10.08 13.14 -11.85
C ALA A 66 10.60 14.24 -10.91
#